data_AF-A0A2V8LQP9-F1
#
_entry.id   AF-A0A2V8LQP9-F1
#
_cell.length_a   1.000
_cell.length_b   1.000
_cell.length_c   1.000
_cell.angle_alpha   90.00
_cell.angle_beta   90.00
_cell.angle_gamma   90.00
#
_symmetry.space_group_name_H-M   'P 1'
#
loop_
_entity.id
_entity.type
_entity.pdbx_description
1 polymer ?
#
loop_
_entity_poly.entity_id
_entity_poly.type
_entity_poly.pdbx_seq_one_letter_code
_entity_poly.pdbx_strand_id
1 'polypeptide(L)'
;MILHVNHVRPGHAKLAGDVVATLLSLLEDGRVQSGILQNLDVHLDWIQYKTNFREPIIVRKAVRNDEVLPMIEIAIDLRQIGETNLRESLAEVLKTVDGDRVALEPFGPMRNSVVWSFNKLYWQYLPDWERVSGKGYEKALPGGTSDGHNPVAIKDSANKFWTLLKDMDSKGQLPPEIFVMEIGVGTAERALRWMNDFKEQDREHGTQYYPRIRFLVADYSIATLNRATERLGPHGELCSFLALDALNPFKSLSFLRYKMLYIHLTNVYDNLPTDEIAVRDGKYYFVQVRSYLHQSEVQKICEKFGVPPSDFNRTVTRLLEVGPVHFSEVDQGMAFWQAVWAALHLEERLVAVDSLMEAPLPPGMRPSHVEEFVGDAADLRFHLSSGAVESFSNTIPLLHPRGFLEVQDIFVAKVSDYLQGFRGPGKLDGSILNWVNGAMLAEIGRQAGYDVHFAPFRYREKSNTSILYTTQREQ
;
A
#
# COMPACT_ATOMS: atom_id res chain seq x y z
N MET A 1 -8.06 24.48 -19.29
CA MET A 1 -7.25 23.25 -19.31
C MET A 1 -6.05 23.52 -18.45
N ILE A 2 -5.84 22.71 -17.42
CA ILE A 2 -4.66 22.81 -16.56
C ILE A 2 -3.77 21.61 -16.88
N LEU A 3 -2.49 21.86 -17.19
CA LEU A 3 -1.51 20.80 -17.46
C LEU A 3 -0.60 20.62 -16.26
N HIS A 4 -0.71 19.48 -15.59
CA HIS A 4 0.15 19.06 -14.49
C HIS A 4 1.24 18.13 -15.02
N VAL A 5 2.47 18.63 -14.99
CA VAL A 5 3.65 17.88 -15.39
C VAL A 5 4.32 17.33 -14.13
N ASN A 6 4.00 16.08 -13.75
CA ASN A 6 4.47 15.53 -12.47
C ASN A 6 5.92 15.07 -12.55
N HIS A 7 6.24 14.18 -13.49
CA HIS A 7 7.57 13.58 -13.60
C HIS A 7 7.97 13.28 -15.05
N VAL A 8 8.54 14.25 -15.76
CA VAL A 8 9.04 14.00 -17.13
C VAL A 8 10.41 13.35 -17.06
N ARG A 9 10.51 12.11 -17.53
CA ARG A 9 11.82 11.46 -17.70
C ARG A 9 12.65 12.22 -18.74
N PRO A 10 13.99 12.27 -18.59
CA PRO A 10 14.87 12.79 -19.62
C PRO A 10 14.53 12.17 -20.99
N GLY A 11 14.41 13.02 -22.03
CA GLY A 11 14.03 12.61 -23.38
C GLY A 11 12.53 12.58 -23.70
N HIS A 12 11.64 12.80 -22.73
CA HIS A 12 10.17 12.75 -22.95
C HIS A 12 9.50 14.15 -23.02
N ALA A 13 10.27 15.24 -23.00
CA ALA A 13 9.72 16.60 -23.07
C ALA A 13 8.96 16.88 -24.39
N LYS A 14 9.40 16.29 -25.51
CA LYS A 14 8.70 16.38 -26.80
C LYS A 14 7.30 15.75 -26.72
N LEU A 15 7.20 14.55 -26.15
CA LEU A 15 5.94 13.83 -25.96
C LEU A 15 4.93 14.60 -25.12
N ALA A 16 5.39 15.33 -24.09
CA ALA A 16 4.50 16.21 -23.32
C ALA A 16 3.90 17.34 -24.18
N GLY A 17 4.68 17.92 -25.09
CA GLY A 17 4.18 18.87 -26.09
C GLY A 17 3.21 18.22 -27.08
N ASP A 18 3.50 17.00 -27.52
CA ASP A 18 2.66 16.25 -28.46
C ASP A 18 1.27 15.94 -27.87
N VAL A 19 1.16 15.71 -26.54
CA VAL A 19 -0.15 15.58 -25.86
C VAL A 19 -1.00 16.84 -26.04
N VAL A 20 -0.42 18.01 -25.77
CA VAL A 20 -1.15 19.28 -25.88
C VAL A 20 -1.56 19.53 -27.32
N ALA A 21 -0.64 19.35 -28.28
CA ALA A 21 -0.92 19.50 -29.70
C ALA A 21 -2.03 18.54 -30.17
N THR A 22 -2.01 17.30 -29.69
CA THR A 22 -3.01 16.29 -30.01
C THR A 22 -4.39 16.66 -29.48
N LEU A 23 -4.49 17.11 -28.23
CA LEU A 23 -5.77 17.53 -27.64
C LEU A 23 -6.39 18.72 -28.41
N LEU A 24 -5.56 19.70 -28.79
CA LEU A 24 -6.01 20.83 -29.60
C LEU A 24 -6.46 20.39 -31.00
N SER A 25 -5.71 19.51 -31.66
CA SER A 25 -6.07 19.00 -32.98
C SER A 25 -7.37 18.17 -32.96
N LEU A 26 -7.60 17.39 -31.90
CA LEU A 26 -8.86 16.66 -31.72
C LEU A 26 -10.06 17.60 -31.53
N LEU A 27 -9.85 18.77 -30.93
CA LEU A 27 -10.86 19.83 -30.81
C LEU A 27 -11.16 20.48 -32.16
N GLU A 28 -10.11 20.85 -32.90
CA GLU A 28 -10.21 21.46 -34.24
C GLU A 28 -10.95 20.55 -35.23
N ASP A 29 -10.67 19.24 -35.17
CA ASP A 29 -11.33 18.22 -35.99
C ASP A 29 -12.78 17.92 -35.56
N GLY A 30 -13.26 18.51 -34.45
CA GLY A 30 -14.59 18.25 -33.90
C GLY A 30 -14.76 16.83 -33.35
N ARG A 31 -13.66 16.12 -33.08
CA ARG A 31 -13.69 14.75 -32.50
C ARG A 31 -14.00 14.75 -31.01
N VAL A 32 -13.87 15.91 -30.36
CA VAL A 32 -14.16 16.12 -28.93
C VAL A 32 -14.98 17.42 -28.77
N GLN A 33 -15.83 17.48 -27.75
CA GLN A 33 -16.72 18.63 -27.50
C GLN A 33 -15.93 19.91 -27.19
N SER A 34 -16.36 21.04 -27.76
CA SER A 34 -15.68 22.34 -27.65
C SER A 34 -15.50 22.85 -26.21
N GLY A 35 -16.43 22.51 -25.31
CA GLY A 35 -16.40 22.91 -23.90
C GLY A 35 -15.46 22.07 -23.01
N ILE A 36 -14.91 20.96 -23.50
CA ILE A 36 -14.15 20.02 -22.64
C ILE A 36 -12.90 20.67 -22.06
N LEU A 37 -12.20 21.49 -22.86
CA LEU A 37 -10.91 22.06 -22.45
C LEU A 37 -11.04 23.04 -21.29
N GLN A 38 -12.21 23.64 -21.09
CA GLN A 38 -12.42 24.60 -19.99
C GLN A 38 -12.33 23.92 -18.62
N ASN A 39 -12.67 22.62 -18.56
CA ASN A 39 -12.78 21.86 -17.31
C ASN A 39 -11.83 20.65 -17.27
N LEU A 40 -10.86 20.61 -18.19
CA LEU A 40 -9.95 19.49 -18.35
C LEU A 40 -8.63 19.70 -17.59
N ASP A 41 -8.34 18.80 -16.67
CA ASP A 41 -7.04 18.67 -16.01
C ASP A 41 -6.27 17.51 -16.63
N VAL A 42 -5.02 17.74 -17.04
CA VAL A 42 -4.17 16.73 -17.67
C VAL A 42 -2.97 16.47 -16.79
N HIS A 43 -2.82 15.24 -16.30
CA HIS A 43 -1.67 14.78 -15.54
C HIS A 43 -0.77 13.90 -16.40
N LEU A 44 0.47 14.31 -16.56
CA LEU A 44 1.49 13.53 -17.26
C LEU A 44 2.38 12.75 -16.30
N ASP A 45 2.75 11.54 -16.71
CA ASP A 45 3.73 10.68 -16.04
C ASP A 45 3.44 10.50 -14.56
N TRP A 46 2.20 10.12 -14.26
CA TRP A 46 1.91 9.49 -12.97
C TRP A 46 2.84 8.29 -12.80
N ILE A 47 3.55 8.23 -11.67
CA ILE A 47 4.64 7.28 -11.52
C ILE A 47 4.02 5.91 -11.25
N GLN A 48 4.12 5.01 -12.21
CA GLN A 48 3.59 3.66 -12.14
C GLN A 48 4.69 2.65 -11.84
N TYR A 49 4.29 1.57 -11.15
CA TYR A 49 5.09 0.34 -11.04
C TYR A 49 5.14 -0.39 -12.40
N LYS A 50 6.01 -1.40 -12.51
CA LYS A 50 6.20 -2.18 -13.75
C LYS A 50 4.89 -2.81 -14.24
N THR A 51 4.03 -3.19 -13.31
CA THR A 51 2.68 -3.71 -13.52
C THR A 51 1.71 -2.84 -12.71
N ASN A 52 0.55 -2.53 -13.28
CA ASN A 52 -0.44 -1.63 -12.68
C ASN A 52 -1.87 -2.08 -13.02
N PHE A 53 -2.84 -1.61 -12.24
CA PHE A 53 -4.27 -1.70 -12.52
C PHE A 53 -4.73 -0.64 -13.52
N ARG A 54 -3.88 0.34 -13.81
CA ARG A 54 -4.23 1.49 -14.63
C ARG A 54 -3.89 1.28 -16.10
N GLU A 55 -4.80 1.71 -16.96
CA GLU A 55 -4.56 1.85 -18.40
C GLU A 55 -3.52 2.94 -18.70
N PRO A 56 -2.91 2.95 -19.91
CA PRO A 56 -1.99 4.01 -20.33
C PRO A 56 -2.62 5.41 -20.29
N ILE A 57 -3.92 5.51 -20.58
CA ILE A 57 -4.72 6.73 -20.49
C ILE A 57 -5.96 6.43 -19.64
N ILE A 58 -6.18 7.21 -18.59
CA ILE A 58 -7.37 7.12 -17.74
C ILE A 58 -8.10 8.46 -17.75
N VAL A 59 -9.41 8.41 -17.94
CA VAL A 59 -10.33 9.53 -17.68
C VAL A 59 -11.00 9.31 -16.34
N ARG A 60 -11.05 10.36 -15.53
CA ARG A 60 -11.81 10.43 -14.29
C ARG A 60 -12.78 11.57 -14.43
N LYS A 61 -14.05 11.26 -14.20
CA LYS A 61 -15.10 12.27 -14.15
C LYS A 61 -15.31 12.68 -12.71
N ALA A 62 -15.48 13.98 -12.49
CA ALA A 62 -16.01 14.45 -11.23
C ALA A 62 -17.50 14.19 -11.17
N VAL A 63 -17.99 13.76 -10.01
CA VAL A 63 -19.40 13.48 -9.76
C VAL A 63 -19.85 14.07 -8.43
N ARG A 64 -21.12 14.42 -8.34
CA ARG A 64 -21.82 14.77 -7.10
C ARG A 64 -23.18 14.10 -7.11
N ASN A 65 -23.49 13.28 -6.11
CA ASN A 65 -24.74 12.51 -6.06
C ASN A 65 -25.01 11.74 -7.37
N ASP A 66 -23.96 11.12 -7.92
CA ASP A 66 -23.92 10.44 -9.23
C ASP A 66 -24.20 11.31 -10.47
N GLU A 67 -24.43 12.62 -10.31
CA GLU A 67 -24.46 13.57 -11.42
C GLU A 67 -23.04 13.95 -11.85
N VAL A 68 -22.78 13.91 -13.14
CA VAL A 68 -21.47 14.27 -13.71
C VAL A 68 -21.27 15.77 -13.65
N LEU A 69 -20.18 16.19 -13.01
CA LEU A 69 -19.73 17.57 -12.99
C LEU A 69 -18.91 17.88 -14.26
N PRO A 70 -18.77 19.16 -14.64
CA PRO A 70 -17.97 19.55 -15.81
C PRO A 70 -16.49 19.15 -15.72
N MET A 71 -15.95 19.02 -14.51
CA MET A 71 -14.54 18.72 -14.25
C MET A 71 -14.17 17.29 -14.69
N ILE A 72 -13.14 17.20 -15.51
CA ILE A 72 -12.61 15.95 -16.08
C ILE A 72 -11.11 15.94 -15.84
N GLU A 73 -10.59 14.85 -15.31
CA GLU A 73 -9.16 14.62 -15.17
C GLU A 73 -8.72 13.52 -16.14
N ILE A 74 -7.68 13.76 -16.93
CA ILE A 74 -6.99 12.74 -17.72
C ILE A 74 -5.62 12.50 -17.11
N ALA A 75 -5.29 11.24 -16.80
CA ALA A 75 -3.92 10.83 -16.50
C ALA A 75 -3.35 10.02 -17.66
N ILE A 76 -2.12 10.38 -18.05
CA ILE A 76 -1.42 9.81 -19.20
C ILE A 76 -0.05 9.29 -18.75
N ASP A 77 0.22 8.00 -18.99
CA ASP A 77 1.55 7.42 -18.79
C ASP A 77 2.34 7.42 -20.10
N LEU A 78 3.26 8.37 -20.26
CA LEU A 78 4.04 8.53 -21.49
C LEU A 78 5.05 7.38 -21.69
N ARG A 79 5.30 6.54 -20.68
CA ARG A 79 6.18 5.37 -20.79
C ARG A 79 5.52 4.20 -21.50
N GLN A 80 4.18 4.17 -21.52
CA GLN A 80 3.40 3.08 -22.11
C GLN A 80 2.82 3.46 -23.48
N ILE A 81 2.76 4.76 -23.79
CA ILE A 81 2.19 5.27 -25.03
C ILE A 81 3.30 5.53 -26.04
N GLY A 82 3.27 4.81 -27.17
CA GLY A 82 4.05 5.18 -28.35
C GLY A 82 3.45 6.37 -29.10
N GLU A 83 4.28 7.17 -29.79
CA GLU A 83 3.86 8.36 -30.56
C GLU A 83 2.70 8.06 -31.53
N THR A 84 2.67 6.86 -32.14
CA THR A 84 1.68 6.49 -33.16
C THR A 84 0.26 6.24 -32.64
N ASN A 85 0.07 6.01 -31.35
CA ASN A 85 -1.23 5.61 -30.79
C ASN A 85 -1.90 6.70 -29.95
N LEU A 86 -1.18 7.77 -29.59
CA LEU A 86 -1.66 8.81 -28.67
C LEU A 86 -2.96 9.48 -29.14
N ARG A 87 -3.05 9.85 -30.42
CA ARG A 87 -4.22 10.54 -30.99
C ARG A 87 -5.49 9.72 -30.93
N GLU A 88 -5.45 8.47 -31.38
CA GLU A 88 -6.63 7.61 -31.39
C GLU A 88 -7.02 7.21 -29.98
N SER A 89 -6.07 6.86 -29.12
CA SER A 89 -6.36 6.51 -27.72
C SER A 89 -6.97 7.70 -26.95
N LEU A 90 -6.47 8.92 -27.13
CA LEU A 90 -7.09 10.11 -26.53
C LEU A 90 -8.49 10.36 -27.08
N ALA A 91 -8.69 10.23 -28.39
CA ALA A 91 -10.00 10.43 -29.01
C ALA A 91 -11.03 9.43 -28.52
N GLU A 92 -10.65 8.16 -28.38
CA GLU A 92 -11.52 7.09 -27.88
C GLU A 92 -11.89 7.29 -26.41
N VAL A 93 -10.89 7.53 -25.57
CA VAL A 93 -11.09 7.69 -24.12
C VAL A 93 -11.90 8.96 -23.81
N LEU A 94 -11.79 10.02 -24.61
CA LEU A 94 -12.58 11.25 -24.45
C LEU A 94 -14.01 11.15 -24.99
N LYS A 95 -14.32 10.18 -25.85
CA LYS A 95 -15.68 9.96 -26.36
C LYS A 95 -16.60 9.24 -25.37
N THR A 96 -16.03 8.56 -24.36
CA THR A 96 -16.69 7.71 -23.34
C THR A 96 -18.08 7.18 -23.70
N VAL A 97 -18.13 5.97 -24.26
CA VAL A 97 -19.26 5.07 -24.08
C VAL A 97 -18.81 4.01 -23.07
N ASP A 98 -19.65 3.64 -22.10
CA ASP A 98 -19.46 2.51 -21.18
C ASP A 98 -19.43 1.17 -21.97
N GLY A 99 -18.45 0.99 -22.85
CA GLY A 99 -18.32 -0.15 -23.75
C GLY A 99 -17.18 -1.07 -23.34
N ASP A 100 -17.45 -2.38 -23.33
CA ASP A 100 -16.50 -3.50 -23.17
C ASP A 100 -15.84 -3.69 -21.79
N ARG A 101 -16.49 -3.28 -20.69
CA ARG A 101 -16.01 -3.55 -19.32
C ARG A 101 -16.98 -4.45 -18.54
N VAL A 102 -16.43 -5.45 -17.87
CA VAL A 102 -17.13 -6.28 -16.88
C VAL A 102 -16.70 -5.84 -15.48
N ALA A 103 -17.57 -5.10 -14.80
CA ALA A 103 -17.34 -4.67 -13.42
C ALA A 103 -17.42 -5.86 -12.45
N LEU A 104 -16.46 -5.96 -11.53
CA LEU A 104 -16.48 -6.93 -10.44
C LEU A 104 -17.17 -6.40 -9.18
N GLU A 105 -17.31 -5.08 -9.07
CA GLU A 105 -17.85 -4.38 -7.91
C GLU A 105 -18.49 -3.04 -8.32
N PRO A 106 -19.34 -2.41 -7.50
CA PRO A 106 -19.74 -1.01 -7.72
C PRO A 106 -18.61 -0.04 -7.39
N PHE A 107 -18.75 1.23 -7.79
CA PHE A 107 -17.85 2.28 -7.31
C PHE A 107 -17.97 2.46 -5.80
N GLY A 108 -16.83 2.56 -5.13
CA GLY A 108 -16.78 2.79 -3.68
C GLY A 108 -15.40 3.19 -3.20
N PRO A 109 -15.21 3.31 -1.87
CA PRO A 109 -13.91 3.55 -1.27
C PRO A 109 -12.89 2.50 -1.69
N MET A 110 -11.69 2.93 -2.08
CA MET A 110 -10.62 2.03 -2.50
C MET A 110 -10.25 1.04 -1.41
N ARG A 111 -10.32 1.40 -0.12
CA ARG A 111 -10.06 0.45 0.99
C ARG A 111 -10.96 -0.78 0.98
N ASN A 112 -12.14 -0.69 0.36
CA ASN A 112 -13.13 -1.77 0.31
C ASN A 112 -13.10 -2.55 -1.02
N SER A 113 -12.22 -2.16 -1.95
CA SER A 113 -12.17 -2.78 -3.27
C SER A 113 -11.73 -4.24 -3.21
N VAL A 114 -12.28 -5.08 -4.11
CA VAL A 114 -11.90 -6.50 -4.30
C VAL A 114 -10.39 -6.71 -4.45
N VAL A 115 -9.65 -5.72 -4.95
CA VAL A 115 -8.19 -5.80 -5.05
C VAL A 115 -7.55 -6.14 -3.69
N TRP A 116 -8.08 -5.64 -2.58
CA TRP A 116 -7.58 -5.94 -1.23
C TRP A 116 -7.99 -7.33 -0.75
N SER A 117 -9.13 -7.83 -1.18
CA SER A 117 -9.54 -9.23 -0.94
C SER A 117 -8.60 -10.19 -1.65
N PHE A 118 -8.22 -9.89 -2.90
CA PHE A 118 -7.18 -10.65 -3.61
C PHE A 118 -5.83 -10.56 -2.88
N ASN A 119 -5.40 -9.37 -2.47
CA ASN A 119 -4.14 -9.21 -1.71
C ASN A 119 -4.15 -10.03 -0.42
N LYS A 120 -5.28 -10.01 0.31
CA LYS A 120 -5.43 -10.79 1.53
C LYS A 120 -5.31 -12.29 1.25
N LEU A 121 -6.03 -12.77 0.23
CA LEU A 121 -6.03 -14.16 -0.20
C LEU A 121 -4.64 -14.60 -0.65
N TYR A 122 -3.90 -13.73 -1.34
CA TYR A 122 -2.52 -13.96 -1.80
C TYR A 122 -1.62 -14.42 -0.67
N TRP A 123 -1.54 -13.69 0.43
CA TRP A 123 -0.65 -14.08 1.54
C TRP A 123 -1.14 -15.32 2.32
N GLN A 124 -2.44 -15.66 2.24
CA GLN A 124 -2.96 -16.92 2.82
C GLN A 124 -2.55 -18.13 2.00
N TYR A 125 -2.53 -17.99 0.67
CA TYR A 125 -2.21 -19.05 -0.29
C TYR A 125 -0.83 -18.87 -0.94
N LEU A 126 0.03 -18.05 -0.34
CA LEU A 126 1.37 -17.76 -0.88
C LEU A 126 2.14 -19.04 -1.23
N PRO A 127 2.18 -20.09 -0.39
CA PRO A 127 2.85 -21.34 -0.74
C PRO A 127 2.37 -21.97 -2.06
N ASP A 128 1.05 -22.02 -2.27
CA ASP A 128 0.46 -22.58 -3.48
C ASP A 128 0.67 -21.65 -4.69
N TRP A 129 0.60 -20.34 -4.48
CA TRP A 129 0.89 -19.36 -5.52
C TRP A 129 2.34 -19.50 -6.01
N GLU A 130 3.32 -19.58 -5.10
CA GLU A 130 4.74 -19.75 -5.42
C GLU A 130 4.99 -21.07 -6.16
N ARG A 131 4.32 -22.15 -5.74
CA ARG A 131 4.40 -23.47 -6.39
C ARG A 131 3.88 -23.43 -7.82
N VAL A 132 2.70 -22.85 -8.06
CA VAL A 132 2.09 -22.78 -9.41
C VAL A 132 2.80 -21.78 -10.31
N SER A 133 3.24 -20.63 -9.78
CA SER A 133 3.98 -19.62 -10.55
C SER A 133 5.45 -20.01 -10.80
N GLY A 134 6.01 -20.94 -10.01
CA GLY A 134 7.42 -21.32 -10.04
C GLY A 134 8.36 -20.22 -9.53
N LYS A 135 7.83 -19.19 -8.85
CA LYS A 135 8.58 -18.01 -8.42
C LYS A 135 8.22 -17.67 -6.98
N GLY A 136 9.24 -17.42 -6.15
CA GLY A 136 9.03 -16.86 -4.81
C GLY A 136 8.62 -15.38 -4.88
N TYR A 137 7.82 -14.91 -3.92
CA TYR A 137 7.29 -13.53 -3.94
C TYR A 137 8.39 -12.46 -3.98
N GLU A 138 9.55 -12.72 -3.35
CA GLU A 138 10.67 -11.78 -3.30
C GLU A 138 11.16 -11.40 -4.70
N LYS A 139 11.04 -12.31 -5.68
CA LYS A 139 11.38 -12.05 -7.08
C LYS A 139 10.44 -11.05 -7.75
N ALA A 140 9.24 -10.85 -7.21
CA ALA A 140 8.30 -9.83 -7.68
C ALA A 140 8.61 -8.43 -7.11
N LEU A 141 9.40 -8.33 -6.04
CA LEU A 141 9.78 -7.04 -5.45
C LEU A 141 10.70 -6.24 -6.39
N PRO A 142 10.65 -4.89 -6.34
CA PRO A 142 11.61 -4.06 -7.05
C PRO A 142 13.06 -4.37 -6.64
N GLY A 143 13.84 -4.99 -7.53
CA GLY A 143 15.22 -5.41 -7.26
C GLY A 143 15.36 -6.89 -6.83
N GLY A 144 14.26 -7.64 -6.74
CA GLY A 144 14.26 -9.10 -6.53
C GLY A 144 14.66 -9.55 -5.13
N THR A 145 14.77 -8.62 -4.16
CA THR A 145 15.10 -8.86 -2.75
C THR A 145 14.34 -7.85 -1.88
N SER A 146 13.98 -8.24 -0.65
CA SER A 146 13.40 -7.30 0.33
C SER A 146 14.51 -6.55 1.06
N ASP A 147 14.37 -5.21 1.15
CA ASP A 147 15.23 -4.36 1.99
C ASP A 147 15.12 -4.75 3.48
N GLY A 148 14.02 -5.38 3.88
CA GLY A 148 13.82 -5.94 5.22
C GLY A 148 14.81 -7.05 5.60
N HIS A 149 15.46 -7.68 4.61
CA HIS A 149 16.48 -8.72 4.84
C HIS A 149 17.91 -8.17 4.83
N ASN A 150 18.10 -6.84 4.79
CA ASN A 150 19.43 -6.25 4.79
C ASN A 150 20.15 -6.54 6.13
N PRO A 151 21.26 -7.29 6.13
CA PRO A 151 21.89 -7.76 7.37
C PRO A 151 22.48 -6.61 8.20
N VAL A 152 22.97 -5.54 7.56
CA VAL A 152 23.51 -4.38 8.28
C VAL A 152 22.38 -3.62 8.97
N ALA A 153 21.26 -3.42 8.27
CA ALA A 153 20.09 -2.76 8.84
C ALA A 153 19.51 -3.52 10.05
N ILE A 154 19.45 -4.85 9.95
CA ILE A 154 18.96 -5.72 11.04
C ILE A 154 19.87 -5.62 12.26
N LYS A 155 21.19 -5.75 12.06
CA LYS A 155 22.17 -5.64 13.14
C LYS A 155 22.12 -4.27 13.83
N ASP A 156 22.00 -3.19 13.06
CA ASP A 156 21.86 -1.84 13.62
C ASP A 156 20.57 -1.68 14.42
N SER A 157 19.47 -2.33 14.00
CA SER A 157 18.21 -2.32 14.74
C SER A 157 18.32 -3.09 16.08
N ALA A 158 18.98 -4.26 16.09
CA ALA A 158 19.30 -4.99 17.32
C ALA A 158 20.17 -4.16 18.27
N ASN A 159 21.21 -3.51 17.73
CA ASN A 159 22.11 -2.63 18.49
C ASN A 159 21.39 -1.45 19.15
N LYS A 160 20.48 -0.80 18.41
CA LYS A 160 19.64 0.30 18.92
C LYS A 160 18.77 -0.18 20.08
N PHE A 161 18.12 -1.34 19.92
CA PHE A 161 17.29 -1.90 20.97
C PHE A 161 18.09 -2.27 22.22
N TRP A 162 19.24 -2.93 22.08
CA TRP A 162 20.11 -3.22 23.21
C TRP A 162 20.56 -1.94 23.94
N THR A 163 20.87 -0.87 23.20
CA THR A 163 21.25 0.42 23.79
C THR A 163 20.12 1.02 24.63
N LEU A 164 18.87 0.92 24.17
CA LEU A 164 17.70 1.31 24.96
C LEU A 164 17.62 0.52 26.27
N LEU A 165 17.77 -0.80 26.21
CA LEU A 165 17.69 -1.65 27.41
C LEU A 165 18.78 -1.29 28.41
N LYS A 166 20.01 -1.06 27.94
CA LYS A 166 21.13 -0.62 28.79
C LYS A 166 20.85 0.73 29.46
N ASP A 167 20.31 1.70 28.73
CA ASP A 167 19.92 3.01 29.31
C ASP A 167 18.87 2.83 30.42
N MET A 168 17.84 2.02 30.16
CA MET A 168 16.79 1.75 31.14
C MET A 168 17.33 1.00 32.37
N ASP A 169 18.19 0.01 32.17
CA ASP A 169 18.78 -0.79 33.24
C ASP A 169 19.69 0.06 34.14
N SER A 170 20.49 0.95 33.54
CA SER A 170 21.33 1.90 34.29
C SER A 170 20.54 2.85 35.21
N LYS A 171 19.25 3.03 34.92
CA LYS A 171 18.30 3.86 35.69
C LYS A 171 17.39 3.03 36.60
N GLY A 172 17.55 1.70 36.63
CA GLY A 172 16.67 0.79 37.37
C GLY A 172 15.24 0.72 36.83
N GLN A 173 15.04 1.03 35.55
CA GLN A 173 13.73 1.12 34.89
C GLN A 173 13.42 -0.08 33.97
N LEU A 174 14.36 -1.01 33.81
CA LEU A 174 14.19 -2.15 32.90
C LEU A 174 13.20 -3.19 33.47
N PRO A 175 12.05 -3.46 32.81
CA PRO A 175 11.08 -4.43 33.30
C PRO A 175 11.63 -5.87 33.29
N PRO A 176 11.21 -6.76 34.22
CA PRO A 176 11.72 -8.12 34.32
C PRO A 176 11.56 -8.93 33.02
N GLU A 177 10.42 -8.77 32.34
CA GLU A 177 10.16 -9.35 31.01
C GLU A 177 10.27 -8.28 29.93
N ILE A 178 10.95 -8.61 28.83
CA ILE A 178 11.26 -7.68 27.74
C ILE A 178 10.43 -8.10 26.51
N PHE A 179 9.31 -7.41 26.30
CA PHE A 179 8.42 -7.71 25.18
C PHE A 179 8.89 -7.03 23.89
N VAL A 180 9.03 -7.84 22.85
CA VAL A 180 9.39 -7.44 21.48
C VAL A 180 8.36 -8.04 20.52
N MET A 181 8.00 -7.33 19.46
CA MET A 181 7.05 -7.84 18.47
C MET A 181 7.47 -7.53 17.04
N GLU A 182 7.28 -8.48 16.14
CA GLU A 182 7.33 -8.29 14.70
C GLU A 182 5.93 -8.61 14.12
N ILE A 183 5.31 -7.65 13.42
CA ILE A 183 4.03 -7.84 12.72
C ILE A 183 4.34 -8.02 11.23
N GLY A 184 3.75 -9.06 10.62
CA GLY A 184 3.99 -9.42 9.23
C GLY A 184 5.35 -10.11 9.05
N VAL A 185 5.58 -11.18 9.81
CA VAL A 185 6.90 -11.83 9.90
C VAL A 185 7.41 -12.42 8.57
N GLY A 186 6.53 -12.68 7.61
CA GLY A 186 6.90 -13.23 6.31
C GLY A 186 7.70 -14.53 6.44
N THR A 187 8.90 -14.60 5.85
CA THR A 187 9.76 -15.79 5.91
C THR A 187 10.44 -15.99 7.28
N ALA A 188 10.26 -15.05 8.22
CA ALA A 188 10.95 -14.96 9.51
C ALA A 188 12.48 -14.85 9.43
N GLU A 189 13.02 -14.55 8.24
CA GLU A 189 14.45 -14.38 8.05
C GLU A 189 15.00 -13.19 8.84
N ARG A 190 14.26 -12.08 8.83
CA ARG A 190 14.59 -10.89 9.59
C ARG A 190 14.58 -11.18 11.09
N ALA A 191 13.48 -11.71 11.62
CA ALA A 191 13.34 -12.06 13.04
C ALA A 191 14.46 -13.00 13.52
N LEU A 192 14.80 -14.03 12.73
CA LEU A 192 15.88 -14.97 13.05
C LEU A 192 17.23 -14.26 13.17
N ARG A 193 17.57 -13.41 12.19
CA ARG A 193 18.82 -12.64 12.19
C ARG A 193 18.87 -11.65 13.36
N TRP A 194 17.78 -10.94 13.60
CA TRP A 194 17.69 -9.99 14.71
C TRP A 194 17.92 -10.70 16.05
N MET A 195 17.28 -11.84 16.28
CA MET A 195 17.46 -12.63 17.51
C MET A 195 18.89 -13.17 17.65
N ASN A 196 19.52 -13.61 16.56
CA ASN A 196 20.91 -14.05 16.56
C ASN A 196 21.86 -12.90 16.91
N ASP A 197 21.73 -11.75 16.24
CA ASP A 197 22.59 -10.58 16.45
C ASP A 197 22.42 -10.03 17.86
N PHE A 198 21.18 -9.95 18.37
CA PHE A 198 20.92 -9.51 19.73
C PHE A 198 21.48 -10.49 20.78
N LYS A 199 21.34 -11.80 20.57
CA LYS A 199 21.91 -12.82 21.47
C LYS A 199 23.43 -12.72 21.56
N GLU A 200 24.09 -12.52 20.42
CA GLU A 200 25.54 -12.33 20.37
C GLU A 200 25.94 -11.06 21.11
N GLN A 201 25.25 -9.95 20.85
CA GLN A 201 25.51 -8.67 21.51
C GLN A 201 25.32 -8.75 23.03
N ASP A 202 24.26 -9.41 23.50
CA ASP A 202 24.00 -9.63 24.93
C ASP A 202 25.10 -10.49 25.58
N ARG A 203 25.58 -11.51 24.87
CA ARG A 203 26.69 -12.36 25.31
C ARG A 203 28.00 -11.58 25.43
N GLU A 204 28.34 -10.79 24.42
CA GLU A 204 29.57 -9.97 24.40
C GLU A 204 29.63 -8.99 25.57
N HIS A 205 28.49 -8.43 25.97
CA HIS A 205 28.42 -7.44 27.05
C HIS A 205 28.05 -8.01 28.42
N GLY A 206 27.66 -9.28 28.49
CA GLY A 206 27.29 -9.95 29.74
C GLY A 206 26.04 -9.37 30.41
N THR A 207 25.14 -8.74 29.65
CA THR A 207 23.97 -8.02 30.18
C THR A 207 22.81 -8.93 30.61
N GLN A 208 22.74 -10.17 30.12
CA GLN A 208 21.68 -11.14 30.44
C GLN A 208 20.26 -10.65 30.11
N TYR A 209 20.13 -9.82 29.07
CA TYR A 209 18.84 -9.36 28.57
C TYR A 209 18.17 -10.41 27.67
N TYR A 210 18.94 -11.18 26.91
CA TYR A 210 18.41 -12.13 25.94
C TYR A 210 17.46 -13.18 26.53
N PRO A 211 17.78 -13.84 27.68
CA PRO A 211 16.87 -14.81 28.30
C PRO A 211 15.53 -14.20 28.79
N ARG A 212 15.45 -12.87 28.93
CA ARG A 212 14.26 -12.14 29.37
C ARG A 212 13.34 -11.74 28.23
N ILE A 213 13.77 -11.94 26.98
CA ILE A 213 12.98 -11.62 25.79
C ILE A 213 11.71 -12.48 25.76
N ARG A 214 10.61 -11.83 25.39
CA ARG A 214 9.33 -12.41 24.98
C ARG A 214 9.04 -11.88 23.59
N PHE A 215 9.40 -12.65 22.57
CA PHE A 215 9.30 -12.24 21.17
C PHE A 215 7.98 -12.70 20.57
N LEU A 216 7.09 -11.77 20.27
CA LEU A 216 5.83 -12.02 19.62
C LEU A 216 6.04 -12.01 18.10
N VAL A 217 5.76 -13.14 17.48
CA VAL A 217 5.83 -13.35 16.03
C VAL A 217 4.41 -13.33 15.50
N ALA A 218 4.02 -12.25 14.84
CA ALA A 218 2.64 -12.00 14.46
C ALA A 218 2.44 -11.98 12.94
N ASP A 219 1.44 -12.71 12.46
CA ASP A 219 0.98 -12.70 11.07
C ASP A 219 -0.48 -13.17 11.04
N TYR A 220 -1.26 -12.83 10.02
CA TYR A 220 -2.62 -13.34 9.90
C TYR A 220 -2.68 -14.68 9.14
N SER A 221 -1.62 -15.02 8.39
CA SER A 221 -1.51 -16.25 7.62
C SER A 221 -0.92 -17.37 8.48
N ILE A 222 -1.72 -18.41 8.72
CA ILE A 222 -1.30 -19.61 9.45
C ILE A 222 -0.14 -20.32 8.72
N ALA A 223 -0.15 -20.34 7.39
CA ALA A 223 0.92 -20.93 6.60
C ALA A 223 2.25 -20.20 6.83
N THR A 224 2.21 -18.87 6.89
CA THR A 224 3.38 -18.02 7.22
C THR A 224 3.87 -18.30 8.64
N LEU A 225 2.97 -18.37 9.63
CA LEU A 225 3.34 -18.67 11.02
C LEU A 225 3.95 -20.07 11.21
N ASN A 226 3.47 -21.08 10.47
CA ASN A 226 4.06 -22.42 10.51
C ASN A 226 5.50 -22.40 10.01
N ARG A 227 5.77 -21.74 8.87
CA ARG A 227 7.13 -21.54 8.34
C ARG A 227 8.01 -20.78 9.34
N ALA A 228 7.47 -19.72 9.95
CA ALA A 228 8.18 -18.94 10.96
C ALA A 228 8.54 -19.77 12.19
N THR A 229 7.66 -20.68 12.63
CA THR A 229 7.88 -21.58 13.76
C THR A 229 9.08 -22.50 13.53
N GLU A 230 9.14 -23.12 12.35
CA GLU A 230 10.28 -23.95 11.95
C GLU A 230 11.57 -23.13 11.88
N ARG A 231 11.53 -21.95 11.25
CA ARG A 231 12.69 -21.07 11.06
C ARG A 231 13.27 -20.56 12.38
N LEU A 232 12.40 -20.22 13.34
CA LEU A 232 12.76 -19.68 14.66
C LEU A 232 12.98 -20.76 15.73
N GLY A 233 12.99 -22.04 15.36
CA GLY A 233 13.26 -23.16 16.27
C GLY A 233 14.45 -22.95 17.23
N PRO A 234 15.61 -22.41 16.79
CA PRO A 234 16.74 -22.11 17.67
C PRO A 234 16.44 -21.15 18.84
N HIS A 235 15.35 -20.38 18.75
CA HIS A 235 14.92 -19.38 19.72
C HIS A 235 13.51 -19.64 20.25
N GLY A 236 12.94 -20.82 19.96
CA GLY A 236 11.51 -21.11 20.14
C GLY A 236 10.98 -20.90 21.56
N GLU A 237 11.80 -21.15 22.58
CA GLU A 237 11.43 -20.93 24.00
C GLU A 237 11.16 -19.46 24.34
N LEU A 238 11.68 -18.52 23.55
CA LEU A 238 11.48 -17.08 23.72
C LEU A 238 10.37 -16.54 22.81
N CYS A 239 9.86 -17.35 21.88
CA CYS A 239 8.93 -16.91 20.84
C CYS A 239 7.48 -17.31 21.16
N SER A 240 6.54 -16.42 20.82
CA SER A 240 5.10 -16.71 20.81
C SER A 240 4.53 -16.39 19.41
N PHE A 241 3.97 -17.40 18.76
CA PHE A 241 3.44 -17.29 17.38
C PHE A 241 1.94 -16.99 17.43
N LEU A 242 1.53 -15.88 16.83
CA LEU A 242 0.20 -15.31 17.04
C LEU A 242 -0.48 -14.99 15.72
N ALA A 243 -1.64 -15.60 15.49
CA ALA A 243 -2.56 -15.17 14.45
C ALA A 243 -3.13 -13.79 14.81
N LEU A 244 -2.72 -12.76 14.08
CA LEU A 244 -3.01 -11.37 14.42
C LEU A 244 -3.41 -10.56 13.19
N ASP A 245 -4.48 -9.79 13.31
CA ASP A 245 -4.86 -8.79 12.32
C ASP A 245 -3.98 -7.54 12.48
N ALA A 246 -3.20 -7.23 11.45
CA ALA A 246 -2.31 -6.08 11.44
C ALA A 246 -3.08 -4.74 11.51
N LEU A 247 -4.35 -4.68 11.11
CA LEU A 247 -5.17 -3.46 11.22
C LEU A 247 -5.48 -3.11 12.69
N ASN A 248 -5.66 -4.12 13.53
CA ASN A 248 -5.98 -3.89 14.94
C ASN A 248 -5.25 -4.86 15.89
N PRO A 249 -3.93 -4.69 16.07
CA PRO A 249 -3.16 -5.51 17.00
C PRO A 249 -3.66 -5.37 18.45
N PHE A 250 -4.15 -4.18 18.82
CA PHE A 250 -4.66 -3.90 20.16
C PHE A 250 -5.77 -4.84 20.59
N LYS A 251 -6.66 -5.21 19.67
CA LYS A 251 -7.81 -6.08 19.95
C LYS A 251 -7.38 -7.39 20.61
N SER A 252 -6.32 -8.01 20.12
CA SER A 252 -5.79 -9.27 20.65
C SER A 252 -4.75 -9.07 21.76
N LEU A 253 -4.07 -7.92 21.78
CA LEU A 253 -2.90 -7.67 22.64
C LEU A 253 -3.15 -6.62 23.74
N SER A 254 -4.40 -6.25 24.02
CA SER A 254 -4.74 -5.21 25.01
C SER A 254 -4.15 -5.45 26.41
N PHE A 255 -3.91 -6.71 26.80
CA PHE A 255 -3.23 -7.08 28.07
C PHE A 255 -1.73 -6.70 28.10
N LEU A 256 -1.15 -6.34 26.95
CA LEU A 256 0.20 -5.82 26.76
C LEU A 256 0.24 -4.31 26.54
N ARG A 257 -0.88 -3.61 26.80
CA ARG A 257 -0.90 -2.15 26.79
C ARG A 257 0.24 -1.60 27.66
N TYR A 258 1.04 -0.69 27.08
CA TYR A 258 2.23 -0.09 27.70
C TYR A 258 3.35 -1.04 28.12
N LYS A 259 3.47 -2.22 27.49
CA LYS A 259 4.52 -3.21 27.83
C LYS A 259 5.53 -3.47 26.71
N MET A 260 5.21 -3.16 25.46
CA MET A 260 6.10 -3.43 24.32
C MET A 260 7.27 -2.45 24.30
N LEU A 261 8.50 -2.94 24.39
CA LEU A 261 9.69 -2.09 24.29
C LEU A 261 10.13 -1.89 22.85
N TYR A 262 9.81 -2.82 21.95
CA TYR A 262 10.12 -2.71 20.54
C TYR A 262 9.06 -3.41 19.69
N ILE A 263 8.54 -2.69 18.71
CA ILE A 263 7.65 -3.23 17.68
C ILE A 263 8.26 -2.90 16.32
N HIS A 264 8.30 -3.89 15.43
CA HIS A 264 8.84 -3.73 14.09
C HIS A 264 7.84 -4.19 13.01
N LEU A 265 7.81 -3.43 11.91
CA LEU A 265 7.10 -3.78 10.68
C LEU A 265 7.96 -3.46 9.45
N THR A 266 7.97 -4.36 8.48
CA THR A 266 8.51 -4.12 7.12
C THR A 266 7.56 -4.74 6.10
N ASN A 267 7.32 -4.06 4.97
CA ASN A 267 6.37 -4.50 3.92
C ASN A 267 4.95 -4.85 4.41
N VAL A 268 4.50 -4.26 5.53
CA VAL A 268 3.13 -4.43 6.03
C VAL A 268 2.26 -3.24 5.63
N TYR A 269 2.64 -2.02 5.99
CA TYR A 269 1.78 -0.84 5.81
C TYR A 269 1.50 -0.52 4.35
N ASP A 270 2.44 -0.81 3.45
CA ASP A 270 2.27 -0.69 2.01
C ASP A 270 1.32 -1.76 1.42
N ASN A 271 1.07 -2.84 2.16
CA ASN A 271 0.17 -3.94 1.82
C ASN A 271 -1.22 -3.83 2.48
N LEU A 272 -1.49 -2.75 3.22
CA LEU A 272 -2.78 -2.51 3.87
C LEU A 272 -3.70 -1.61 3.01
N PRO A 273 -5.03 -1.76 3.15
CA PRO A 273 -5.99 -0.97 2.40
C PRO A 273 -5.76 0.54 2.47
N THR A 274 -5.99 1.27 1.38
CA THR A 274 -5.88 2.73 1.35
C THR A 274 -7.00 3.36 0.53
N ASP A 275 -7.25 4.63 0.80
CA ASP A 275 -8.05 5.52 -0.02
C ASP A 275 -7.22 6.73 -0.43
N GLU A 276 -7.79 7.55 -1.28
CA GLU A 276 -7.14 8.74 -1.81
C GLU A 276 -8.09 9.93 -1.77
N ILE A 277 -7.52 11.11 -1.55
CA ILE A 277 -8.20 12.40 -1.72
C ILE A 277 -7.43 13.20 -2.76
N ALA A 278 -8.18 13.88 -3.62
CA ALA A 278 -7.68 14.93 -4.50
C ALA A 278 -8.22 16.28 -4.03
N VAL A 279 -7.37 17.29 -4.02
CA VAL A 279 -7.72 18.70 -3.84
C VAL A 279 -7.52 19.37 -5.19
N ARG A 280 -8.56 20.01 -5.72
CA ARG A 280 -8.53 20.75 -6.99
C ARG A 280 -9.28 22.06 -6.82
N ASP A 281 -8.66 23.18 -7.17
CA ASP A 281 -9.24 24.52 -7.00
C ASP A 281 -9.78 24.76 -5.56
N GLY A 282 -9.06 24.26 -4.55
CA GLY A 282 -9.46 24.35 -3.14
C GLY A 282 -10.67 23.50 -2.74
N LYS A 283 -11.15 22.61 -3.61
CA LYS A 283 -12.24 21.66 -3.33
C LYS A 283 -11.70 20.26 -3.12
N TYR A 284 -12.31 19.53 -2.19
CA TYR A 284 -11.98 18.14 -1.91
C TYR A 284 -12.79 17.19 -2.78
N TYR A 285 -12.11 16.18 -3.30
CA TYR A 285 -12.69 15.07 -4.03
C TYR A 285 -12.20 13.77 -3.40
N PHE A 286 -13.14 12.94 -2.96
CA PHE A 286 -12.83 11.59 -2.53
C PHE A 286 -12.71 10.69 -3.76
N VAL A 287 -11.61 9.96 -3.89
CA VAL A 287 -11.42 9.07 -5.04
C VAL A 287 -12.16 7.77 -4.76
N GLN A 288 -13.18 7.48 -5.56
CA GLN A 288 -13.80 6.18 -5.58
C GLN A 288 -13.24 5.34 -6.71
N VAL A 289 -13.18 4.03 -6.50
CA VAL A 289 -12.67 3.07 -7.47
C VAL A 289 -13.68 1.98 -7.73
N ARG A 290 -13.53 1.32 -8.88
CA ARG A 290 -14.22 0.09 -9.24
C ARG A 290 -13.25 -0.82 -9.99
N SER A 291 -13.18 -2.08 -9.58
CA SER A 291 -12.43 -3.10 -10.31
C SER A 291 -13.21 -3.64 -11.51
N TYR A 292 -12.53 -3.83 -12.63
CA TYR A 292 -13.12 -4.39 -13.84
C TYR A 292 -12.10 -5.20 -14.66
N LEU A 293 -12.62 -6.00 -15.59
CA LEU A 293 -11.85 -6.61 -16.68
C LEU A 293 -12.46 -6.19 -18.02
N HIS A 294 -11.64 -6.18 -19.07
CA HIS A 294 -12.16 -6.05 -20.44
C HIS A 294 -12.99 -7.29 -20.82
N GLN A 295 -14.09 -7.07 -21.54
CA GLN A 295 -15.01 -8.12 -21.96
C GLN A 295 -14.31 -9.25 -22.75
N SER A 296 -13.32 -8.89 -23.57
CA SER A 296 -12.50 -9.83 -24.35
C SER A 296 -11.60 -10.70 -23.47
N GLU A 297 -11.05 -10.17 -22.37
CA GLU A 297 -10.27 -10.95 -21.40
C GLU A 297 -11.17 -11.88 -20.59
N VAL A 298 -12.37 -11.42 -20.20
CA VAL A 298 -13.36 -12.28 -19.55
C VAL A 298 -13.72 -13.49 -20.43
N GLN A 299 -13.97 -13.28 -21.72
CA GLN A 299 -14.26 -14.37 -22.66
C GLN A 299 -13.10 -15.38 -22.73
N LYS A 300 -11.86 -14.92 -22.90
CA LYS A 300 -10.67 -15.80 -22.93
C LYS A 300 -10.49 -16.60 -21.64
N ILE A 301 -10.69 -15.98 -20.49
CA ILE A 301 -10.59 -16.65 -19.18
C ILE A 301 -11.71 -17.69 -19.05
N CYS A 302 -12.95 -17.30 -19.34
CA CYS A 302 -14.10 -18.21 -19.34
C CYS A 302 -13.89 -19.45 -20.21
N GLU A 303 -13.45 -19.27 -21.45
CA GLU A 303 -13.14 -20.36 -22.37
C GLU A 303 -12.03 -21.28 -21.83
N LYS A 304 -10.94 -20.69 -21.34
CA LYS A 304 -9.78 -21.45 -20.85
C LYS A 304 -10.11 -22.31 -19.63
N PHE A 305 -10.98 -21.84 -18.75
CA PHE A 305 -11.28 -22.51 -17.48
C PHE A 305 -12.65 -23.19 -17.44
N GLY A 306 -13.40 -23.17 -18.56
CA GLY A 306 -14.73 -23.80 -18.64
C GLY A 306 -15.79 -23.11 -17.78
N VAL A 307 -15.66 -21.80 -17.56
CA VAL A 307 -16.60 -21.00 -16.76
C VAL A 307 -17.58 -20.29 -17.70
N PRO A 308 -18.91 -20.45 -17.56
CA PRO A 308 -19.87 -19.69 -18.35
C PRO A 308 -19.69 -18.17 -18.15
N PRO A 309 -19.69 -17.33 -19.20
CA PRO A 309 -19.52 -15.88 -19.05
C PRO A 309 -20.53 -15.22 -18.09
N SER A 310 -21.75 -15.75 -18.01
CA SER A 310 -22.78 -15.28 -17.08
C SER A 310 -22.46 -15.56 -15.60
N ASP A 311 -21.61 -16.55 -15.32
CA ASP A 311 -21.20 -16.94 -13.98
C ASP A 311 -19.86 -16.33 -13.55
N PHE A 312 -19.17 -15.61 -14.44
CA PHE A 312 -17.81 -15.11 -14.21
C PHE A 312 -17.66 -14.36 -12.87
N ASN A 313 -18.49 -13.33 -12.64
CA ASN A 313 -18.45 -12.55 -11.40
C ASN A 313 -18.71 -13.43 -10.16
N ARG A 314 -19.66 -14.36 -10.26
CA ARG A 314 -19.98 -15.29 -9.17
C ARG A 314 -18.79 -16.21 -8.87
N THR A 315 -18.10 -16.70 -9.90
CA THR A 315 -16.89 -17.52 -9.74
C THR A 315 -15.76 -16.73 -9.10
N VAL A 316 -15.56 -15.47 -9.48
CA VAL A 316 -14.58 -14.58 -8.83
C VAL A 316 -14.93 -14.34 -7.36
N THR A 317 -16.20 -14.04 -7.04
CA THR A 317 -16.66 -13.89 -5.65
C THR A 317 -16.40 -15.17 -4.85
N ARG A 318 -16.74 -16.35 -5.39
CA ARG A 318 -16.50 -17.63 -4.71
C ARG A 318 -15.02 -17.91 -4.49
N LEU A 319 -14.16 -17.63 -5.48
CA LEU A 319 -12.71 -17.70 -5.32
C LEU A 319 -12.23 -16.85 -4.15
N LEU A 320 -12.74 -15.62 -4.00
CA LEU A 320 -12.36 -14.72 -2.91
C LEU A 320 -12.88 -15.15 -1.53
N GLU A 321 -14.04 -15.81 -1.49
CA GLU A 321 -14.67 -16.28 -0.24
C GLU A 321 -14.02 -17.56 0.30
N VAL A 322 -13.74 -18.53 -0.57
CA VAL A 322 -13.29 -19.87 -0.16
C VAL A 322 -11.91 -20.25 -0.67
N GLY A 323 -11.28 -19.42 -1.50
CA GLY A 323 -9.96 -19.67 -2.08
C GLY A 323 -9.97 -20.53 -3.36
N PRO A 324 -8.78 -20.90 -3.88
CA PRO A 324 -8.63 -21.67 -5.12
C PRO A 324 -9.27 -23.08 -5.06
N VAL A 325 -9.56 -23.58 -3.85
CA VAL A 325 -10.29 -24.85 -3.62
C VAL A 325 -11.75 -24.81 -4.10
N HIS A 326 -12.26 -23.65 -4.54
CA HIS A 326 -13.56 -23.58 -5.23
C HIS A 326 -13.60 -24.44 -6.50
N PHE A 327 -12.45 -24.58 -7.17
CA PHE A 327 -12.28 -25.46 -8.32
C PHE A 327 -11.98 -26.88 -7.84
N SER A 328 -12.28 -27.88 -8.67
CA SER A 328 -12.02 -29.29 -8.32
C SER A 328 -10.53 -29.56 -8.08
N GLU A 329 -9.66 -28.87 -8.80
CA GLU A 329 -8.22 -28.92 -8.65
C GLU A 329 -7.68 -27.56 -8.21
N VAL A 330 -6.90 -27.52 -7.12
CA VAL A 330 -6.33 -26.28 -6.55
C VAL A 330 -5.47 -25.56 -7.59
N ASP A 331 -4.72 -26.29 -8.41
CA ASP A 331 -3.87 -25.72 -9.46
C ASP A 331 -4.68 -25.03 -10.55
N GLN A 332 -5.86 -25.57 -10.88
CA GLN A 332 -6.78 -24.93 -11.81
C GLN A 332 -7.36 -23.64 -11.22
N GLY A 333 -7.77 -23.67 -9.95
CA GLY A 333 -8.27 -22.48 -9.26
C GLY A 333 -7.20 -21.39 -9.12
N MET A 334 -5.96 -21.77 -8.86
CA MET A 334 -4.82 -20.87 -8.81
C MET A 334 -4.53 -20.24 -10.18
N ALA A 335 -4.55 -21.04 -11.25
CA ALA A 335 -4.35 -20.54 -12.60
C ALA A 335 -5.50 -19.62 -13.07
N PHE A 336 -6.75 -19.91 -12.69
CA PHE A 336 -7.88 -19.02 -12.93
C PHE A 336 -7.67 -17.68 -12.22
N TRP A 337 -7.32 -17.73 -10.93
CA TRP A 337 -7.03 -16.53 -10.16
C TRP A 337 -5.88 -15.71 -10.77
N GLN A 338 -4.76 -16.33 -11.13
CA GLN A 338 -3.64 -15.64 -11.78
C GLN A 338 -4.06 -14.93 -13.07
N ALA A 339 -4.93 -15.54 -13.87
CA ALA A 339 -5.45 -14.95 -15.10
C ALA A 339 -6.36 -13.74 -14.81
N VAL A 340 -7.30 -13.88 -13.85
CA VAL A 340 -8.16 -12.78 -13.41
C VAL A 340 -7.32 -11.63 -12.85
N TRP A 341 -6.36 -11.94 -11.99
CA TRP A 341 -5.45 -10.96 -11.42
C TRP A 341 -4.71 -10.22 -12.53
N ALA A 342 -4.10 -10.92 -13.48
CA ALA A 342 -3.35 -10.31 -14.58
C ALA A 342 -4.21 -9.32 -15.39
N ALA A 343 -5.46 -9.68 -15.70
CA ALA A 343 -6.39 -8.88 -16.49
C ALA A 343 -7.13 -7.77 -15.69
N LEU A 344 -6.93 -7.71 -14.37
CA LEU A 344 -7.65 -6.77 -13.50
C LEU A 344 -7.20 -5.32 -13.68
N HIS A 345 -8.18 -4.43 -13.85
CA HIS A 345 -7.98 -2.98 -13.93
C HIS A 345 -8.81 -2.23 -12.88
N LEU A 346 -8.42 -0.99 -12.60
CA LEU A 346 -9.15 -0.07 -11.72
C LEU A 346 -9.63 1.13 -12.53
N GLU A 347 -10.93 1.37 -12.42
CA GLU A 347 -11.56 2.62 -12.86
C GLU A 347 -11.70 3.56 -11.67
N GLU A 348 -11.53 4.86 -11.90
CA GLU A 348 -11.53 5.87 -10.84
C GLU A 348 -12.51 7.01 -11.18
N ARG A 349 -13.21 7.51 -10.16
CA ARG A 349 -14.03 8.72 -10.26
C ARG A 349 -13.76 9.66 -9.08
N LEU A 350 -13.90 10.95 -9.31
CA LEU A 350 -13.68 11.99 -8.30
C LEU A 350 -15.03 12.38 -7.71
N VAL A 351 -15.31 12.00 -6.47
CA VAL A 351 -16.58 12.35 -5.81
C VAL A 351 -16.39 13.65 -5.05
N ALA A 352 -17.06 14.71 -5.49
CA ALA A 352 -16.99 16.01 -4.83
C ALA A 352 -17.51 15.90 -3.39
N VAL A 353 -16.75 16.46 -2.45
CA VAL A 353 -17.10 16.49 -1.04
C VAL A 353 -17.32 17.95 -0.63
N ASP A 354 -18.51 18.27 -0.10
CA ASP A 354 -18.83 19.63 0.31
C ASP A 354 -18.11 20.01 1.62
N SER A 355 -17.87 19.03 2.49
CA SER A 355 -17.06 19.18 3.71
C SER A 355 -16.35 17.88 4.06
N LEU A 356 -15.11 17.95 4.56
CA LEU A 356 -14.40 16.78 5.07
C LEU A 356 -15.12 16.06 6.22
N MET A 357 -16.06 16.74 6.91
CA MET A 357 -16.96 16.11 7.88
C MET A 357 -17.88 15.05 7.27
N GLU A 358 -18.20 15.20 5.98
CA GLU A 358 -19.06 14.28 5.21
C GLU A 358 -18.23 13.29 4.38
N ALA A 359 -16.90 13.51 4.30
CA ALA A 359 -16.02 12.57 3.63
C ALA A 359 -16.02 11.22 4.37
N PRO A 360 -16.03 10.09 3.65
CA PRO A 360 -15.96 8.77 4.25
C PRO A 360 -14.54 8.47 4.74
N LEU A 361 -14.04 9.18 5.75
CA LEU A 361 -12.67 9.03 6.29
C LEU A 361 -12.46 7.69 7.02
N PRO A 362 -11.23 7.14 7.05
CA PRO A 362 -10.92 5.91 7.78
C PRO A 362 -11.15 6.01 9.29
N PRO A 363 -11.33 4.84 9.97
CA PRO A 363 -11.13 4.76 11.41
C PRO A 363 -9.78 5.38 11.83
N GLY A 364 -9.78 6.16 12.91
CA GLY A 364 -8.57 6.84 13.42
C GLY A 364 -8.23 8.17 12.71
N MET A 365 -8.93 8.52 11.63
CA MET A 365 -8.72 9.79 10.91
C MET A 365 -9.86 10.78 11.17
N ARG A 366 -9.50 12.03 11.47
CA ARG A 366 -10.43 13.15 11.63
C ARG A 366 -10.24 14.17 10.49
N PRO A 367 -11.28 14.95 10.15
CA PRO A 367 -11.19 16.02 9.16
C PRO A 367 -10.02 16.98 9.41
N SER A 368 -9.81 17.37 10.68
CA SER A 368 -8.70 18.25 11.07
C SER A 368 -7.31 17.69 10.73
N HIS A 369 -7.11 16.37 10.73
CA HIS A 369 -5.84 15.77 10.32
C HIS A 369 -5.58 16.00 8.82
N VAL A 370 -6.65 15.91 8.01
CA VAL A 370 -6.57 16.12 6.56
C VAL A 370 -6.36 17.59 6.24
N GLU A 371 -7.07 18.50 6.91
CA GLU A 371 -6.90 19.95 6.76
C GLU A 371 -5.48 20.40 7.12
N GLU A 372 -4.95 19.96 8.27
CA GLU A 372 -3.60 20.30 8.73
C GLU A 372 -2.52 19.68 7.82
N PHE A 373 -2.75 18.47 7.31
CA PHE A 373 -1.86 17.85 6.32
C PHE A 373 -1.86 18.59 4.97
N VAL A 374 -3.03 19.01 4.46
CA VAL A 374 -3.12 19.71 3.17
C VAL A 374 -2.56 21.12 3.28
N GLY A 375 -2.82 21.83 4.39
CA GLY A 375 -2.40 23.21 4.59
C GLY A 375 -2.83 24.11 3.42
N ASP A 376 -1.89 24.90 2.90
CA ASP A 376 -2.12 25.83 1.78
C ASP A 376 -1.96 25.19 0.39
N ALA A 377 -1.86 23.86 0.28
CA ALA A 377 -1.68 23.18 -1.01
C ALA A 377 -2.97 23.22 -1.85
N ALA A 378 -2.96 23.99 -2.93
CA ALA A 378 -4.14 24.19 -3.80
C ALA A 378 -4.49 22.97 -4.67
N ASP A 379 -3.49 22.26 -5.18
CA ASP A 379 -3.66 21.10 -6.06
C ASP A 379 -2.79 19.93 -5.59
N LEU A 380 -3.43 18.94 -4.97
CA LEU A 380 -2.74 17.80 -4.38
C LEU A 380 -3.55 16.53 -4.60
N ARG A 381 -2.89 15.40 -4.80
CA ARG A 381 -3.52 14.08 -4.66
C ARG A 381 -2.64 13.22 -3.79
N PHE A 382 -3.22 12.59 -2.79
CA PHE A 382 -2.47 11.89 -1.75
C PHE A 382 -3.22 10.67 -1.24
N HIS A 383 -2.46 9.73 -0.68
CA HIS A 383 -3.02 8.55 -0.03
C HIS A 383 -3.42 8.92 1.40
N LEU A 384 -4.57 8.44 1.84
CA LEU A 384 -4.95 8.45 3.25
C LEU A 384 -4.23 7.36 4.05
N SER A 385 -3.70 6.33 3.37
CA SER A 385 -3.06 5.16 3.99
C SER A 385 -3.91 4.54 5.08
N SER A 386 -5.21 4.40 4.79
CA SER A 386 -6.29 4.05 5.70
C SER A 386 -5.96 2.91 6.68
N GLY A 387 -5.48 1.78 6.17
CA GLY A 387 -5.14 0.62 6.98
C GLY A 387 -3.83 0.80 7.77
N ALA A 388 -2.86 1.53 7.23
CA ALA A 388 -1.65 1.90 7.98
C ALA A 388 -1.98 2.86 9.14
N VAL A 389 -2.89 3.81 8.92
CA VAL A 389 -3.41 4.72 9.96
C VAL A 389 -4.13 3.94 11.06
N GLU A 390 -5.02 3.02 10.68
CA GLU A 390 -5.73 2.17 11.63
C GLU A 390 -4.76 1.29 12.43
N SER A 391 -3.85 0.60 11.73
CA SER A 391 -2.80 -0.22 12.32
C SER A 391 -1.96 0.57 13.32
N PHE A 392 -1.39 1.69 12.89
CA PHE A 392 -0.56 2.56 13.71
C PHE A 392 -1.29 3.03 14.97
N SER A 393 -2.52 3.52 14.82
CA SER A 393 -3.35 3.99 15.94
C SER A 393 -3.65 2.90 16.96
N ASN A 394 -3.77 1.64 16.50
CA ASN A 394 -3.97 0.47 17.35
C ASN A 394 -2.65 -0.16 17.84
N THR A 395 -1.49 0.18 17.26
CA THR A 395 -0.19 -0.33 17.68
C THR A 395 0.44 0.53 18.78
N ILE A 396 0.45 1.85 18.62
CA ILE A 396 1.15 2.76 19.54
C ILE A 396 0.72 2.65 21.02
N PRO A 397 -0.55 2.32 21.39
CA PRO A 397 -0.93 2.14 22.79
C PRO A 397 -0.30 0.89 23.45
N LEU A 398 0.25 -0.04 22.67
CA LEU A 398 0.98 -1.20 23.20
C LEU A 398 2.40 -0.83 23.68
N LEU A 399 2.96 0.28 23.18
CA LEU A 399 4.31 0.70 23.49
C LEU A 399 4.44 1.11 24.95
N HIS A 400 5.45 0.53 25.62
CA HIS A 400 5.98 1.04 26.87
C HIS A 400 6.41 2.51 26.69
N PRO A 401 6.35 3.37 27.73
CA PRO A 401 6.72 4.79 27.59
C PRO A 401 8.14 5.05 27.05
N ARG A 402 9.06 4.12 27.28
CA ARG A 402 10.44 4.15 26.73
C ARG A 402 10.61 3.30 25.47
N GLY A 403 9.60 2.55 25.08
CA GLY A 403 9.62 1.69 23.91
C GLY A 403 9.46 2.48 22.61
N PHE A 404 9.73 1.83 21.49
CA PHE A 404 9.56 2.43 20.18
C PHE A 404 8.99 1.48 19.14
N LEU A 405 8.32 2.08 18.17
CA LEU A 405 7.86 1.43 16.95
C LEU A 405 8.81 1.80 15.80
N GLU A 406 9.28 0.81 15.05
CA GLU A 406 10.08 0.97 13.83
C GLU A 406 9.30 0.43 12.63
N VAL A 407 8.98 1.29 11.66
CA VAL A 407 8.29 0.92 10.41
C VAL A 407 9.18 1.24 9.23
N GLN A 408 9.50 0.25 8.41
CA GLN A 408 10.25 0.44 7.17
C GLN A 408 9.31 0.68 5.97
N ASP A 409 9.88 1.08 4.84
CA ASP A 409 9.15 1.32 3.58
C ASP A 409 8.16 2.49 3.61
N ILE A 410 8.53 3.56 4.33
CA ILE A 410 7.80 4.82 4.25
C ILE A 410 8.26 5.60 3.03
N PHE A 411 7.32 5.90 2.12
CA PHE A 411 7.62 6.58 0.86
C PHE A 411 7.41 8.09 0.93
N VAL A 412 6.53 8.56 1.81
CA VAL A 412 6.19 9.99 1.95
C VAL A 412 6.44 10.42 3.37
N ALA A 413 7.49 11.22 3.57
CA ALA A 413 7.84 11.77 4.88
C ALA A 413 7.28 13.20 5.07
N LYS A 414 6.94 13.89 3.98
CA LYS A 414 6.37 15.24 3.97
C LYS A 414 5.42 15.45 2.78
N VAL A 415 4.49 16.38 2.92
CA VAL A 415 3.47 16.72 1.90
C VAL A 415 4.10 17.02 0.54
N SER A 416 5.22 17.75 0.53
CA SER A 416 5.93 18.12 -0.70
C SER A 416 6.43 16.94 -1.53
N ASP A 417 6.55 15.73 -0.94
CA ASP A 417 6.99 14.54 -1.68
C ASP A 417 5.93 14.14 -2.72
N TYR A 418 4.64 14.41 -2.49
CA TYR A 418 3.58 14.20 -3.48
C TYR A 418 3.65 15.17 -4.66
N LEU A 419 4.27 16.35 -4.49
CA LEU A 419 4.47 17.31 -5.58
C LEU A 419 5.54 16.85 -6.58
N GLN A 420 6.46 15.97 -6.15
CA GLN A 420 7.50 15.40 -7.02
C GLN A 420 7.03 14.17 -7.79
N GLY A 421 5.83 13.68 -7.45
CA GLY A 421 5.16 12.58 -8.11
C GLY A 421 4.32 11.75 -7.15
N PHE A 422 3.45 10.94 -7.73
CA PHE A 422 2.54 10.05 -7.00
C PHE A 422 2.72 8.63 -7.54
N ARG A 423 2.91 7.64 -6.65
CA ARG A 423 2.84 6.21 -7.00
C ARG A 423 1.78 5.50 -6.18
N GLY A 424 1.03 4.62 -6.83
CA GLY A 424 0.09 3.71 -6.17
C GLY A 424 -1.24 3.64 -6.92
N PRO A 425 -1.98 2.53 -6.84
CA PRO A 425 -1.52 1.21 -6.40
C PRO A 425 -0.58 0.54 -7.41
N GLY A 426 0.49 -0.06 -6.88
CA GLY A 426 1.33 -0.99 -7.62
C GLY A 426 0.73 -2.38 -7.61
N LYS A 427 0.73 -3.03 -8.77
CA LYS A 427 0.28 -4.41 -8.92
C LYS A 427 1.51 -5.30 -8.97
N LEU A 428 1.71 -6.18 -7.99
CA LEU A 428 2.73 -7.22 -8.00
C LEU A 428 2.13 -8.55 -8.51
N ASP A 429 2.94 -9.60 -8.44
CA ASP A 429 2.51 -10.96 -8.78
C ASP A 429 1.55 -11.50 -7.69
N GLY A 430 0.25 -11.23 -7.86
CA GLY A 430 -0.84 -11.60 -6.94
C GLY A 430 -1.11 -10.63 -5.78
N SER A 431 -0.22 -9.66 -5.55
CA SER A 431 -0.26 -8.75 -4.39
C SER A 431 -0.27 -7.27 -4.80
N ILE A 432 -0.59 -6.39 -3.85
CA ILE A 432 -0.66 -4.93 -4.03
C ILE A 432 0.36 -4.26 -3.15
N LEU A 433 0.98 -3.20 -3.66
CA LEU A 433 1.66 -2.24 -2.81
C LEU A 433 1.16 -0.81 -3.04
N ASN A 434 1.16 0.00 -1.99
CA ASN A 434 0.86 1.42 -2.04
C ASN A 434 1.92 2.24 -1.34
N TRP A 435 1.97 3.52 -1.66
CA TRP A 435 2.73 4.46 -0.86
C TRP A 435 2.09 4.66 0.50
N VAL A 436 2.94 4.61 1.53
CA VAL A 436 2.56 4.92 2.90
C VAL A 436 2.79 6.41 3.15
N ASN A 437 1.72 7.11 3.50
CA ASN A 437 1.73 8.52 3.88
C ASN A 437 2.24 8.67 5.32
N GLY A 438 3.56 8.62 5.49
CA GLY A 438 4.22 8.81 6.77
C GLY A 438 3.91 10.17 7.40
N ALA A 439 3.84 11.23 6.60
CA ALA A 439 3.46 12.56 7.09
C ALA A 439 2.05 12.58 7.76
N MET A 440 1.08 11.85 7.22
CA MET A 440 -0.23 11.66 7.87
C MET A 440 -0.12 10.85 9.17
N LEU A 441 0.70 9.79 9.20
CA LEU A 441 0.97 9.03 10.44
C LEU A 441 1.63 9.90 11.51
N ALA A 442 2.53 10.79 11.13
CA ALA A 442 3.19 11.72 12.03
C ALA A 442 2.19 12.69 12.67
N GLU A 443 1.26 13.22 11.87
CA GLU A 443 0.21 14.11 12.39
C GLU A 443 -0.69 13.39 13.39
N ILE A 444 -1.13 12.17 13.07
CA ILE A 444 -1.95 11.35 13.97
C ILE A 444 -1.18 11.00 15.26
N GLY A 445 0.08 10.60 15.14
CA GLY A 445 0.94 10.31 16.29
C GLY A 445 1.12 11.53 17.20
N ARG A 446 1.36 12.70 16.61
CA ARG A 446 1.52 13.98 17.32
C ARG A 446 0.28 14.30 18.16
N GLN A 447 -0.92 14.16 17.60
CA GLN A 447 -2.17 14.40 18.31
C GLN A 447 -2.47 13.32 19.37
N ALA A 448 -1.90 12.12 19.22
CA ALA A 448 -1.98 11.04 20.21
C ALA A 448 -0.91 11.14 21.33
N GLY A 449 -0.05 12.16 21.32
CA GLY A 449 1.00 12.34 22.34
C GLY A 449 2.29 11.56 22.06
N TYR A 450 2.57 11.26 20.80
CA TYR A 450 3.79 10.59 20.35
C TYR A 450 4.59 11.50 19.43
N ASP A 451 5.91 11.31 19.43
CA ASP A 451 6.81 11.94 18.47
C ASP A 451 7.14 10.95 17.37
N VAL A 452 7.04 11.40 16.12
CA VAL A 452 7.25 10.58 14.92
C VAL A 452 8.40 11.16 14.12
N HIS A 453 9.41 10.35 13.84
CA HIS A 453 10.63 10.75 13.15
C HIS A 453 10.88 9.87 11.93
N PHE A 454 11.49 10.46 10.90
CA PHE A 454 11.86 9.74 9.68
C PHE A 454 13.37 9.75 9.51
N ALA A 455 13.95 8.59 9.21
CA ALA A 455 15.34 8.45 8.80
C ALA A 455 15.40 7.81 7.41
N PRO A 456 16.16 8.35 6.44
CA PRO A 456 16.34 7.70 5.15
C PRO A 456 16.89 6.28 5.30
N PHE A 457 16.43 5.33 4.47
CA PHE A 457 16.99 3.99 4.44
C PHE A 457 18.35 3.98 3.71
N ARG A 458 19.44 4.06 4.48
CA ARG A 458 20.81 4.26 3.94
C ARG A 458 21.53 2.98 3.51
N TYR A 459 20.93 1.81 3.76
CA TYR A 459 21.59 0.52 3.56
C TYR A 459 21.52 -0.01 2.11
N ARG A 460 20.77 0.68 1.24
CA ARG A 460 20.72 0.42 -0.20
C ARG A 460 20.94 1.72 -0.96
N GLU A 461 21.88 1.69 -1.92
CA GLU A 461 22.15 2.85 -2.78
C GLU A 461 20.88 3.23 -3.56
N LYS A 462 20.56 4.54 -3.60
CA LYS A 462 19.37 5.08 -4.28
C LYS A 462 18.03 4.58 -3.73
N SER A 463 18.00 4.09 -2.49
CA SER A 463 16.71 3.86 -1.83
C SER A 463 15.92 5.17 -1.73
N ASN A 464 14.63 5.08 -2.02
CA ASN A 464 13.69 6.20 -1.89
C ASN A 464 12.76 6.02 -0.68
N THR A 465 13.03 5.05 0.18
CA THR A 465 12.24 4.79 1.38
C THR A 465 12.91 5.35 2.63
N SER A 466 12.10 5.61 3.63
CA SER A 466 12.51 6.00 4.98
C SER A 466 12.02 4.97 5.99
N ILE A 467 12.65 5.01 7.17
CA ILE A 467 12.22 4.30 8.37
C ILE A 467 11.53 5.33 9.26
N LEU A 468 10.29 5.03 9.67
CA LEU A 468 9.57 5.76 10.69
C LEU A 468 9.90 5.19 12.06
N TYR A 469 10.17 6.10 13.00
CA TYR A 469 10.36 5.83 14.42
C TYR A 469 9.27 6.55 15.20
N THR A 470 8.69 5.89 16.20
CA THR A 470 7.71 6.51 17.09
C THR A 470 8.00 6.21 18.54
N THR A 471 8.03 7.26 19.36
CA THR A 471 8.21 7.21 20.81
C THR A 471 7.13 8.04 21.49
N GLN A 472 6.77 7.70 22.73
CA GLN A 472 5.88 8.55 23.51
C GLN A 472 6.59 9.89 23.80
N ARG A 473 5.88 11.02 23.65
CA ARG A 473 6.43 12.34 23.96
C ARG A 473 6.72 12.44 25.45
N GLU A 474 7.92 12.88 25.82
CA GLU A 474 8.24 13.22 27.21
C GLU A 474 7.36 14.42 27.64
N GLN A 475 6.58 14.26 28.71
CA GLN A 475 5.71 15.31 29.25
C GLN A 475 6.49 16.34 30.05
#